data_AF-A0A1X1K9N8-F1
#
_entry.id   AF-A0A1X1K9N8-F1
#
_cell.length_a   1.000
_cell.length_b   1.000
_cell.length_c   1.000
_cell.angle_alpha   90.00
_cell.angle_beta   90.00
_cell.angle_gamma   90.00
#
_symmetry.space_group_name_H-M   'P 1'
#
loop_
_entity.id
_entity.type
_entity.pdbx_description
1 polymer ?
#
loop_
_entity_poly.entity_id
_entity_poly.type
_entity_poly.pdbx_seq_one_letter_code
_entity_poly.pdbx_strand_id
1 'polypeptide(L)'
;MKKQSIFKASFEESLNLQDDPISGEFSNKNLASAQEKEKYRGTLKSYVWLTVLTILFIIGPNWLITVLTKYLYHHSEDSPLLPPVHNFLPNWLFIIFLFVWLLLILFGKRFSQQFILIYRGQFHLFVTFLIWLIVEMNLFFLTFLYSTMRATGTILFFVLFGLMCYIIVRSRRTSLLSLLYGKQEDSRGEQDWLGRLFHKVAAFVFKYGFGVIVVLLILRLIFPQMIGFSLDILVVLLIWFVGDLLFVMLEIFLIFPFMLQGYYKWKYQEEYREWEGQSVEEWYGKAYLKKYPELLEKDSGEN
;
A
#
# COMPACT_ATOMS: atom_id res chain seq x y z
N MET A 1 -10.68 28.90 9.68
CA MET A 1 -9.82 27.91 10.40
C MET A 1 -8.62 27.58 9.52
N LYS A 2 -7.38 27.58 10.05
CA LYS A 2 -6.20 27.12 9.28
C LYS A 2 -6.44 25.67 8.85
N LYS A 3 -6.19 25.35 7.57
CA LYS A 3 -6.34 23.99 7.03
C LYS A 3 -5.37 23.05 7.76
N GLN A 4 -5.90 22.21 8.65
CA GLN A 4 -5.13 21.20 9.39
C GLN A 4 -4.60 20.13 8.43
N SER A 5 -3.36 19.68 8.66
CA SER A 5 -2.63 18.75 7.82
C SER A 5 -2.17 17.56 8.64
N ILE A 6 -2.36 16.35 8.13
CA ILE A 6 -1.94 15.10 8.78
C ILE A 6 -0.44 15.00 9.06
N PHE A 7 0.39 15.88 8.49
CA PHE A 7 1.85 15.92 8.68
C PHE A 7 2.32 17.04 9.64
N LYS A 8 1.39 17.85 10.16
CA LYS A 8 1.68 19.04 10.97
C LYS A 8 1.17 18.93 12.41
N ALA A 9 0.79 17.75 12.88
CA ALA A 9 0.41 17.55 14.27
C ALA A 9 1.62 17.81 15.20
N SER A 10 1.38 18.29 16.42
CA SER A 10 2.37 18.35 17.50
C SER A 10 2.79 16.95 17.95
N PHE A 11 3.78 16.88 18.83
CA PHE A 11 4.17 15.61 19.45
C PHE A 11 2.98 14.97 20.17
N GLU A 12 2.31 15.71 21.06
CA GLU A 12 1.17 15.25 21.86
C GLU A 12 0.01 14.81 20.97
N GLU A 13 -0.31 15.58 19.94
CA GLU A 13 -1.36 15.22 18.96
C GLU A 13 -1.00 13.96 18.17
N SER A 14 0.29 13.73 17.89
CA SER A 14 0.75 12.55 17.16
C SER A 14 0.70 11.26 17.99
N LEU A 15 0.74 11.35 19.32
CA LEU A 15 0.55 10.20 20.21
C LEU A 15 -0.81 9.52 19.99
N ASN A 16 -1.84 10.29 19.63
CA ASN A 16 -3.19 9.77 19.35
C ASN A 16 -3.22 8.74 18.19
N LEU A 17 -2.20 8.70 17.32
CA LEU A 17 -2.09 7.66 16.29
C LEU A 17 -1.86 6.25 16.84
N GLN A 18 -1.38 6.13 18.08
CA GLN A 18 -1.22 4.83 18.75
C GLN A 18 -2.58 4.20 19.07
N ASP A 19 -3.60 5.04 19.27
CA ASP A 19 -4.97 4.63 19.62
C ASP A 19 -5.89 4.53 18.40
N ASP A 20 -5.35 4.42 17.18
CA ASP A 20 -6.16 4.27 15.98
C ASP A 20 -6.95 2.95 16.02
N PRO A 21 -8.30 2.97 16.08
CA PRO A 21 -9.10 1.76 16.23
C PRO A 21 -9.04 0.85 15.00
N ILE A 22 -8.58 1.34 13.85
CA ILE A 22 -8.52 0.58 12.60
C ILE A 22 -7.15 -0.08 12.42
N SER A 23 -6.07 0.70 12.53
CA SER A 23 -4.71 0.24 12.25
C SER A 23 -3.87 -0.05 13.50
N GLY A 24 -4.35 0.28 14.70
CA GLY A 24 -3.58 0.12 15.94
C GLY A 24 -3.15 -1.32 16.18
N GLU A 25 -4.08 -2.28 16.09
CA GLU A 25 -3.77 -3.71 16.26
C GLU A 25 -2.76 -4.22 15.22
N PHE A 26 -2.96 -3.84 13.95
CA PHE A 26 -2.01 -4.18 12.87
C PHE A 26 -0.62 -3.60 13.15
N SER A 27 -0.55 -2.32 13.53
CA SER A 27 0.70 -1.60 13.80
C SER A 27 1.46 -2.23 14.95
N ASN A 28 0.78 -2.53 16.06
CA ASN A 28 1.37 -3.12 17.25
C ASN A 28 1.88 -4.54 16.98
N LYS A 29 1.09 -5.40 16.32
CA LYS A 29 1.53 -6.76 15.96
C LYS A 29 2.73 -6.73 15.01
N ASN A 30 2.70 -5.84 14.02
CA ASN A 30 3.77 -5.74 13.04
C ASN A 30 5.07 -5.19 13.66
N LEU A 31 4.97 -4.19 14.56
CA LEU A 31 6.11 -3.65 15.29
C LEU A 31 6.72 -4.71 16.22
N ALA A 32 5.90 -5.40 17.01
CA ALA A 32 6.37 -6.47 17.91
C ALA A 32 7.06 -7.61 17.14
N SER A 33 6.47 -8.07 16.03
CA SER A 33 7.09 -9.10 15.20
C SER A 33 8.41 -8.64 14.57
N ALA A 34 8.49 -7.38 14.16
CA ALA A 34 9.72 -6.82 13.60
C ALA A 34 10.81 -6.67 14.66
N GLN A 35 10.47 -6.22 15.87
CA GLN A 35 11.40 -6.13 17.00
C GLN A 35 11.96 -7.51 17.38
N GLU A 36 11.14 -8.56 17.39
CA GLU A 36 11.62 -9.92 17.68
C GLU A 36 12.66 -10.40 16.66
N LYS A 37 12.47 -10.03 15.38
CA LYS A 37 13.37 -10.40 14.27
C LYS A 37 14.61 -9.54 14.20
N GLU A 38 14.60 -8.37 14.84
CA GLU A 38 15.68 -7.39 14.81
C GLU A 38 17.00 -7.95 15.37
N LYS A 39 16.93 -8.86 16.36
CA LYS A 39 18.09 -9.56 16.92
C LYS A 39 18.92 -10.34 15.90
N TYR A 40 18.33 -10.71 14.75
CA TYR A 40 19.02 -11.42 13.69
C TYR A 40 19.64 -10.49 12.64
N ARG A 41 19.31 -9.19 12.67
CA ARG A 41 19.81 -8.23 11.68
C ARG A 41 21.32 -8.13 11.73
N GLY A 42 21.94 -8.01 10.56
CA GLY A 42 23.40 -7.88 10.45
C GLY A 42 24.16 -9.20 10.47
N THR A 43 23.49 -10.33 10.75
CA THR A 43 24.11 -11.66 10.65
C THR A 43 24.22 -12.12 9.20
N LEU A 44 25.27 -12.89 8.87
CA LEU A 44 25.43 -13.48 7.54
C LEU A 44 24.20 -14.33 7.14
N LYS A 45 23.68 -15.12 8.08
CA LYS A 45 22.46 -15.92 7.89
C LYS A 45 21.27 -15.05 7.50
N SER A 46 21.06 -13.91 8.17
CA SER A 46 19.98 -12.98 7.84
C SER A 46 20.16 -12.35 6.46
N TYR A 47 21.37 -11.96 6.07
CA TYR A 47 21.63 -11.42 4.74
C TYR A 47 21.37 -12.44 3.62
N VAL A 48 21.85 -13.67 3.78
CA VAL A 48 21.59 -14.75 2.81
C VAL A 48 20.09 -15.02 2.71
N TRP A 49 19.42 -15.16 3.86
CA TRP A 49 17.98 -15.42 3.90
C TRP A 49 17.17 -14.29 3.25
N LEU A 50 17.47 -13.04 3.57
CA LEU A 50 16.78 -11.87 2.99
C LEU A 50 17.00 -11.78 1.47
N THR A 51 18.20 -12.12 1.00
CA THR A 51 18.52 -12.15 -0.44
C THR A 51 17.68 -13.21 -1.14
N VAL A 52 17.61 -14.43 -0.58
CA VAL A 52 16.77 -15.52 -1.13
C VAL A 52 15.31 -15.12 -1.15
N LEU A 53 14.77 -14.57 -0.05
CA LEU A 53 13.38 -14.10 0.00
C LEU A 53 13.09 -13.00 -1.01
N THR A 54 14.04 -12.07 -1.22
CA THR A 54 13.89 -10.99 -2.20
C THR A 54 13.81 -11.54 -3.62
N ILE A 55 14.68 -12.50 -3.97
CA ILE A 55 14.63 -13.12 -5.29
C ILE A 55 13.32 -13.90 -5.46
N LEU A 56 12.92 -14.72 -4.47
CA LEU A 56 11.79 -15.63 -4.58
C LEU A 56 10.42 -14.94 -4.54
N PHE A 57 10.26 -13.94 -3.68
CA PHE A 57 8.95 -13.34 -3.39
C PHE A 57 8.77 -11.91 -3.87
N ILE A 58 9.86 -11.24 -4.29
CA ILE A 58 9.78 -9.87 -4.82
C ILE A 58 10.10 -9.86 -6.30
N ILE A 59 11.32 -10.26 -6.68
CA ILE A 59 11.77 -10.21 -8.08
C ILE A 59 11.08 -11.30 -8.90
N GLY A 60 10.99 -12.52 -8.36
CA GLY A 60 10.45 -13.69 -9.04
C GLY A 60 9.00 -13.54 -9.50
N PRO A 61 8.03 -13.16 -8.64
CA PRO A 61 6.62 -13.02 -9.04
C PRO A 61 6.41 -11.94 -10.10
N ASN A 62 7.07 -10.78 -9.94
CA ASN A 62 7.03 -9.68 -10.91
C ASN A 62 7.62 -10.09 -12.27
N TRP A 63 8.75 -10.79 -12.25
CA TRP A 63 9.34 -11.35 -13.46
C TRP A 63 8.42 -12.40 -14.11
N LEU A 64 7.77 -13.26 -13.31
CA LEU A 64 6.85 -14.27 -13.80
C LEU A 64 5.65 -13.66 -14.51
N ILE A 65 5.07 -12.57 -13.98
CA ILE A 65 3.99 -11.83 -14.64
C ILE A 65 4.46 -11.29 -15.99
N THR A 66 5.67 -10.77 -16.06
CA THR A 66 6.25 -10.24 -17.31
C THR A 66 6.48 -11.36 -18.34
N VAL A 67 7.04 -12.50 -17.92
CA VAL A 67 7.23 -13.68 -18.79
C VAL A 67 5.89 -14.22 -19.28
N LEU A 68 4.91 -14.32 -18.38
CA LEU A 68 3.55 -14.75 -18.71
C LEU A 68 2.91 -13.79 -19.71
N THR A 69 3.07 -12.48 -19.52
CA THR A 69 2.57 -11.46 -20.47
C THR A 69 3.16 -11.70 -21.85
N LYS A 70 4.49 -11.83 -21.94
CA LYS A 70 5.16 -12.07 -23.23
C LYS A 70 4.67 -13.37 -23.88
N TYR A 71 4.54 -14.44 -23.12
CA TYR A 71 4.08 -15.73 -23.63
C TYR A 71 2.67 -15.62 -24.19
N LEU A 72 1.72 -15.14 -23.38
CA LEU A 72 0.30 -15.02 -23.75
C LEU A 72 0.09 -14.02 -24.90
N TYR A 73 0.88 -12.94 -24.96
CA TYR A 73 0.80 -11.95 -26.05
C TYR A 73 1.11 -12.56 -27.42
N HIS A 74 2.00 -13.56 -27.50
CA HIS A 74 2.35 -14.24 -28.75
C HIS A 74 1.52 -15.51 -29.03
N HIS A 75 0.68 -15.95 -28.08
CA HIS A 75 -0.14 -17.17 -28.19
C HIS A 75 -1.62 -16.89 -27.90
N SER A 76 -2.11 -15.71 -28.29
CA SER A 76 -3.47 -15.27 -27.99
C SER A 76 -4.53 -15.78 -28.97
N GLU A 77 -4.15 -16.60 -29.96
CA GLU A 77 -5.02 -17.01 -31.07
C GLU A 77 -6.25 -17.82 -30.61
N ASP A 78 -6.13 -18.58 -29.52
CA ASP A 78 -7.21 -19.38 -28.93
C ASP A 78 -7.94 -18.68 -27.75
N SER A 79 -7.72 -17.37 -27.56
CA SER A 79 -8.30 -16.64 -26.43
C SER A 79 -9.77 -16.27 -26.67
N PRO A 80 -10.65 -16.33 -25.65
CA PRO A 80 -11.98 -15.73 -25.72
C PRO A 80 -11.96 -14.20 -25.76
N LEU A 81 -10.80 -13.57 -25.52
CA LEU A 81 -10.58 -12.12 -25.62
C LEU A 81 -10.20 -11.73 -27.04
N LEU A 82 -10.48 -10.48 -27.41
CA LEU A 82 -9.90 -9.92 -28.64
C LEU A 82 -8.36 -9.93 -28.52
N PRO A 83 -7.64 -10.32 -29.57
CA PRO A 83 -6.18 -10.34 -29.55
C PRO A 83 -5.60 -9.02 -29.05
N PRO A 84 -4.57 -9.05 -28.18
CA PRO A 84 -3.98 -7.86 -27.61
C PRO A 84 -3.27 -7.05 -28.70
N VAL A 85 -3.73 -5.81 -28.95
CA VAL A 85 -3.12 -4.94 -29.96
C VAL A 85 -1.82 -4.29 -29.46
N HIS A 86 -1.72 -4.09 -28.14
CA HIS A 86 -0.57 -3.46 -27.50
C HIS A 86 -0.07 -4.30 -26.32
N ASN A 87 1.24 -4.47 -26.21
CA ASN A 87 1.87 -5.01 -25.02
C ASN A 87 2.22 -3.87 -24.05
N PHE A 88 1.40 -3.68 -23.02
CA PHE A 88 1.61 -2.64 -22.01
C PHE A 88 2.65 -3.04 -20.94
N LEU A 89 3.01 -4.33 -20.85
CA LEU A 89 4.07 -4.84 -19.96
C LEU A 89 5.18 -5.54 -20.77
N PRO A 90 5.96 -4.79 -21.56
CA PRO A 90 7.11 -5.35 -22.26
C PRO A 90 8.26 -5.62 -21.29
N ASN A 91 9.13 -6.59 -21.61
CA ASN A 91 10.23 -7.02 -20.74
C ASN A 91 11.16 -5.89 -20.27
N TRP A 92 11.40 -4.87 -21.11
CA TRP A 92 12.27 -3.75 -20.73
C TRP A 92 11.68 -2.91 -19.59
N LEU A 93 10.36 -2.86 -19.47
CA LEU A 93 9.69 -2.09 -18.43
C LEU A 93 9.88 -2.71 -17.05
N PHE A 94 9.85 -4.05 -16.95
CA PHE A 94 10.25 -4.78 -15.74
C PHE A 94 11.67 -4.40 -15.28
N ILE A 95 12.62 -4.30 -16.22
CA ILE A 95 14.01 -3.90 -15.89
C ILE A 95 14.06 -2.48 -15.33
N ILE A 96 13.28 -1.55 -15.89
CA ILE A 96 13.18 -0.19 -15.36
C ILE A 96 12.59 -0.20 -13.95
N PHE A 97 11.48 -0.92 -13.72
CA PHE A 97 10.89 -0.98 -12.39
C PHE A 97 11.81 -1.62 -11.36
N LEU A 98 12.50 -2.71 -11.71
CA LEU A 98 13.52 -3.32 -10.87
C LEU A 98 14.63 -2.31 -10.53
N PHE A 99 15.12 -1.57 -11.53
CA PHE A 99 16.15 -0.55 -11.31
C PHE A 99 15.67 0.57 -10.38
N VAL A 100 14.46 1.10 -10.60
CA VAL A 100 13.85 2.12 -9.73
C VAL A 100 13.69 1.59 -8.30
N TRP A 101 13.20 0.36 -8.14
CA TRP A 101 13.03 -0.26 -6.82
C TRP A 101 14.37 -0.42 -6.09
N LEU A 102 15.43 -0.83 -6.79
CA LEU A 102 16.79 -0.88 -6.23
C LEU A 102 17.31 0.51 -5.82
N LEU A 103 17.05 1.54 -6.62
CA LEU A 103 17.39 2.93 -6.25
C LEU A 103 16.64 3.37 -4.98
N LEU A 104 15.37 3.00 -4.83
CA LEU A 104 14.60 3.29 -3.62
C LEU A 104 15.19 2.58 -2.39
N ILE A 105 15.65 1.34 -2.52
CA ILE A 105 16.39 0.64 -1.44
C ILE A 105 17.67 1.38 -1.07
N LEU A 106 18.44 1.81 -2.07
CA LEU A 106 19.68 2.57 -1.84
C LEU A 106 19.39 3.89 -1.14
N PHE A 107 18.36 4.61 -1.56
CA PHE A 107 17.90 5.82 -0.90
C PHE A 107 17.48 5.56 0.55
N GLY A 108 16.76 4.47 0.80
CA GLY A 108 16.34 4.03 2.13
C GLY A 108 17.51 3.85 3.10
N LYS A 109 18.72 3.54 2.63
CA LYS A 109 19.91 3.41 3.49
C LYS A 109 20.30 4.69 4.24
N ARG A 110 19.77 5.85 3.84
CA ARG A 110 19.93 7.12 4.58
C ARG A 110 19.27 7.09 5.96
N PHE A 111 18.22 6.28 6.12
CA PHE A 111 17.54 6.06 7.40
C PHE A 111 18.21 4.89 8.11
N SER A 112 19.16 5.20 9.00
CA SER A 112 20.04 4.21 9.64
C SER A 112 19.92 4.14 11.17
N GLN A 113 19.11 5.01 11.78
CA GLN A 113 18.83 5.00 13.23
C GLN A 113 18.01 3.76 13.60
N GLN A 114 18.31 3.11 14.72
CA GLN A 114 17.69 1.85 15.12
C GLN A 114 16.15 1.88 15.10
N PHE A 115 15.53 2.92 15.68
CA PHE A 115 14.07 3.06 15.74
C PHE A 115 13.39 3.09 14.35
N ILE A 116 14.03 3.68 13.32
CA ILE A 116 13.42 3.86 12.00
C ILE A 116 13.63 2.65 11.08
N LEU A 117 14.57 1.76 11.41
CA LEU A 117 14.94 0.66 10.53
C LEU A 117 13.80 -0.36 10.33
N ILE A 118 12.90 -0.50 11.30
CA ILE A 118 11.70 -1.35 11.18
C ILE A 118 10.78 -0.75 10.11
N TYR A 119 10.44 0.54 10.25
CA TYR A 119 9.61 1.26 9.28
C TYR A 119 10.22 1.25 7.88
N ARG A 120 11.55 1.41 7.77
CA ARG A 120 12.25 1.31 6.47
C ARG A 120 12.06 -0.07 5.81
N GLY A 121 12.24 -1.16 6.55
CA GLY A 121 12.04 -2.51 6.01
C GLY A 121 10.61 -2.73 5.53
N GLN A 122 9.65 -2.30 6.34
CA GLN A 122 8.23 -2.38 6.03
C GLN A 122 7.84 -1.45 4.86
N PHE A 123 8.47 -0.29 4.72
CA PHE A 123 8.27 0.61 3.60
C PHE A 123 8.70 -0.04 2.28
N HIS A 124 9.83 -0.73 2.28
CA HIS A 124 10.27 -1.43 1.07
C HIS A 124 9.34 -2.58 0.68
N LEU A 125 8.88 -3.35 1.67
CA LEU A 125 8.00 -4.50 1.46
C LEU A 125 6.56 -4.07 1.13
N PHE A 126 5.90 -3.35 2.03
CA PHE A 126 4.49 -3.02 1.89
C PHE A 126 4.24 -1.87 0.93
N VAL A 127 5.13 -0.87 0.83
CA VAL A 127 4.86 0.28 -0.04
C VAL A 127 5.52 0.08 -1.40
N THR A 128 6.85 0.09 -1.47
CA THR A 128 7.53 0.18 -2.78
C THR A 128 7.38 -1.09 -3.62
N PHE A 129 7.44 -2.26 -3.00
CA PHE A 129 7.27 -3.53 -3.70
C PHE A 129 5.81 -3.78 -4.11
N LEU A 130 4.85 -3.64 -3.18
CA LEU A 130 3.45 -3.88 -3.55
C LEU A 130 2.94 -2.90 -4.61
N ILE A 131 3.36 -1.62 -4.56
CA ILE A 131 3.05 -0.67 -5.64
C ILE A 131 3.61 -1.17 -6.98
N TRP A 132 4.87 -1.63 -7.01
CA TRP A 132 5.45 -2.20 -8.23
C TRP A 132 4.64 -3.40 -8.73
N LEU A 133 4.34 -4.37 -7.86
CA LEU A 133 3.54 -5.55 -8.19
C LEU A 133 2.16 -5.18 -8.76
N ILE A 134 1.44 -4.25 -8.13
CA ILE A 134 0.10 -3.84 -8.57
C ILE A 134 0.16 -3.07 -9.89
N VAL A 135 1.17 -2.22 -10.09
CA VAL A 135 1.38 -1.56 -11.38
C VAL A 135 1.62 -2.59 -12.49
N GLU A 136 2.45 -3.60 -12.27
CA GLU A 136 2.65 -4.67 -13.26
C GLU A 136 1.39 -5.49 -13.51
N MET A 137 0.64 -5.86 -12.47
CA MET A 137 -0.64 -6.55 -12.63
C MET A 137 -1.64 -5.73 -13.45
N ASN A 138 -1.70 -4.41 -13.23
CA ASN A 138 -2.55 -3.51 -14.01
C ASN A 138 -2.14 -3.45 -15.48
N LEU A 139 -0.82 -3.40 -15.77
CA LEU A 139 -0.31 -3.41 -17.14
C LEU A 139 -0.51 -4.77 -17.82
N PHE A 140 -0.40 -5.87 -17.07
CA PHE A 140 -0.76 -7.22 -17.52
C PHE A 140 -2.23 -7.27 -17.93
N PHE A 141 -3.15 -6.88 -17.07
CA PHE A 141 -4.59 -6.88 -17.39
C PHE A 141 -4.92 -5.95 -18.55
N LEU A 142 -4.30 -4.76 -18.59
CA LEU A 142 -4.49 -3.82 -19.68
C LEU A 142 -4.04 -4.42 -21.03
N THR A 143 -2.94 -5.18 -21.07
CA THR A 143 -2.48 -5.88 -22.28
C THR A 143 -3.58 -6.74 -22.90
N PHE A 144 -4.31 -7.52 -22.10
CA PHE A 144 -5.30 -8.45 -22.62
C PHE A 144 -6.72 -7.89 -22.71
N LEU A 145 -7.06 -6.91 -21.88
CA LEU A 145 -8.41 -6.36 -21.80
C LEU A 145 -8.59 -5.07 -22.62
N TYR A 146 -7.50 -4.39 -23.02
CA TYR A 146 -7.60 -3.13 -23.76
C TYR A 146 -8.33 -3.27 -25.09
N SER A 147 -7.97 -4.28 -25.91
CA SER A 147 -8.63 -4.51 -27.20
C SER A 147 -10.14 -4.70 -27.04
N THR A 148 -10.52 -5.43 -25.99
CA THR A 148 -11.90 -5.69 -25.61
C THR A 148 -12.59 -4.41 -25.14
N MET A 149 -12.09 -3.74 -24.10
CA MET A 149 -12.69 -2.53 -23.51
C MET A 149 -12.70 -1.32 -24.45
N ARG A 150 -11.75 -1.26 -25.39
CA ARG A 150 -11.38 -0.09 -26.20
C ARG A 150 -11.00 1.13 -25.32
N ALA A 151 -10.49 2.18 -25.96
CA ALA A 151 -10.09 3.40 -25.27
C ALA A 151 -11.20 3.98 -24.37
N THR A 152 -12.46 3.97 -24.82
CA THR A 152 -13.60 4.48 -24.05
C THR A 152 -13.84 3.70 -22.76
N GLY A 153 -13.83 2.36 -22.82
CA GLY A 153 -14.03 1.51 -21.64
C GLY A 153 -12.85 1.61 -20.68
N THR A 154 -11.62 1.67 -21.20
CA THR A 154 -10.40 1.85 -20.39
C THR A 154 -10.39 3.19 -19.66
N ILE A 155 -10.70 4.30 -20.35
CA ILE A 155 -10.76 5.63 -19.73
C ILE A 155 -11.78 5.64 -18.59
N LEU A 156 -12.98 5.13 -18.86
CA LEU A 156 -14.03 5.06 -17.86
C LEU A 156 -13.63 4.21 -16.65
N PHE A 157 -13.02 3.03 -16.87
CA PHE A 157 -12.55 2.15 -15.79
C PHE A 157 -11.64 2.90 -14.83
N PHE A 158 -10.61 3.58 -15.36
CA PHE A 158 -9.66 4.32 -14.54
C PHE A 158 -10.27 5.59 -13.91
N VAL A 159 -11.25 6.25 -14.56
CA VAL A 159 -11.98 7.37 -13.96
C VAL A 159 -12.81 6.91 -12.75
N LEU A 160 -13.54 5.80 -12.89
CA LEU A 160 -14.32 5.21 -11.80
C LEU A 160 -13.41 4.73 -10.66
N PHE A 161 -12.31 4.08 -11.00
CA PHE A 161 -11.30 3.66 -10.02
C PHE A 161 -10.71 4.86 -9.27
N GLY A 162 -10.34 5.93 -9.99
CA GLY A 162 -9.84 7.17 -9.41
C GLY A 162 -10.84 7.86 -8.48
N LEU A 163 -12.13 7.86 -8.84
CA LEU A 163 -13.20 8.37 -7.99
C LEU A 163 -13.30 7.58 -6.68
N MET A 164 -13.25 6.25 -6.75
CA MET A 164 -13.28 5.38 -5.58
C MET A 164 -12.04 5.58 -4.69
N CYS A 165 -10.86 5.70 -5.29
CA CYS A 165 -9.62 6.02 -4.57
C CYS A 165 -9.74 7.37 -3.85
N TYR A 166 -10.26 8.40 -4.52
CA TYR A 166 -10.47 9.72 -3.91
C TYR A 166 -11.40 9.64 -2.69
N ILE A 167 -12.51 8.90 -2.80
CA ILE A 167 -13.46 8.69 -1.71
C ILE A 167 -12.79 8.00 -0.51
N ILE A 168 -12.06 6.91 -0.77
CA ILE A 168 -11.34 6.13 0.25
C ILE A 168 -10.31 7.01 0.97
N VAL A 169 -9.44 7.70 0.21
CA VAL A 169 -8.40 8.57 0.74
C VAL A 169 -9.01 9.73 1.53
N ARG A 170 -10.05 10.37 1.00
CA ARG A 170 -10.74 11.47 1.68
C ARG A 170 -11.28 11.03 3.02
N SER A 171 -12.01 9.92 3.08
CA SER A 171 -12.58 9.41 4.32
C SER A 171 -11.50 9.10 5.36
N ARG A 172 -10.46 8.35 4.96
CA ARG A 172 -9.40 7.98 5.90
C ARG A 172 -8.61 9.20 6.36
N ARG A 173 -8.39 10.18 5.48
CA ARG A 173 -7.79 11.47 5.85
C ARG A 173 -8.65 12.21 6.90
N THR A 174 -9.97 12.29 6.73
CA THR A 174 -10.86 12.92 7.72
C THR A 174 -10.75 12.21 9.07
N SER A 175 -10.81 10.87 9.05
CA SER A 175 -10.63 10.02 10.24
C SER A 175 -9.29 10.25 10.96
N LEU A 176 -8.18 10.30 10.23
CA LEU A 176 -6.85 10.53 10.83
C LEU A 176 -6.71 11.96 11.36
N LEU A 177 -7.28 12.97 10.68
CA LEU A 177 -7.30 14.34 11.19
C LEU A 177 -8.09 14.45 12.49
N SER A 178 -9.27 13.82 12.58
CA SER A 178 -10.01 13.81 13.84
C SER A 178 -9.27 13.09 14.96
N LEU A 179 -8.57 12.01 14.64
CA LEU A 179 -7.79 11.25 15.61
C LEU A 179 -6.63 12.09 16.16
N LEU A 180 -5.85 12.69 15.25
CA LEU A 180 -4.72 13.55 15.61
C LEU A 180 -5.17 14.77 16.45
N TYR A 181 -6.25 15.43 16.04
CA TYR A 181 -6.68 16.72 16.60
C TYR A 181 -7.85 16.63 17.59
N GLY A 182 -8.27 15.42 18.00
CA GLY A 182 -9.35 15.20 18.98
C GLY A 182 -10.76 15.63 18.54
N LYS A 183 -11.02 15.79 17.22
CA LYS A 183 -12.33 16.25 16.69
C LYS A 183 -13.24 15.08 16.32
N GLN A 184 -13.85 14.44 17.30
CA GLN A 184 -14.52 13.14 17.10
C GLN A 184 -15.89 13.19 16.40
N GLU A 185 -16.59 14.34 16.38
CA GLU A 185 -17.99 14.42 15.93
C GLU A 185 -18.16 14.33 14.41
N ASP A 186 -17.36 15.04 13.61
CA ASP A 186 -17.54 15.07 12.14
C ASP A 186 -17.15 13.76 11.44
N SER A 187 -16.20 13.01 12.00
CA SER A 187 -15.62 11.81 11.36
C SER A 187 -16.45 10.54 11.53
N ARG A 188 -17.25 10.45 12.60
CA ARG A 188 -18.15 9.30 12.80
C ARG A 188 -19.17 9.20 11.69
N GLY A 189 -19.72 10.32 11.21
CA GLY A 189 -20.65 10.35 10.08
C GLY A 189 -20.03 9.85 8.76
N GLU A 190 -18.77 10.23 8.48
CA GLU A 190 -18.05 9.79 7.28
C GLU A 190 -17.64 8.31 7.31
N GLN A 191 -17.21 7.77 8.46
CA GLN A 191 -16.88 6.35 8.59
C GLN A 191 -18.11 5.46 8.58
N ASP A 192 -19.20 5.91 9.21
CA ASP A 192 -20.44 5.16 9.32
C ASP A 192 -21.12 4.99 7.95
N TRP A 193 -21.03 5.97 7.03
CA TRP A 193 -21.55 5.74 5.66
C TRP A 193 -20.71 4.75 4.86
N LEU A 194 -19.37 4.78 4.95
CA LEU A 194 -18.52 3.80 4.26
C LEU A 194 -18.70 2.42 4.85
N GLY A 195 -18.69 2.30 6.18
CA GLY A 195 -18.96 1.06 6.90
C GLY A 195 -20.33 0.49 6.51
N ARG A 196 -21.38 1.32 6.46
CA ARG A 196 -22.69 0.91 5.95
C ARG A 196 -22.67 0.53 4.47
N LEU A 197 -21.95 1.25 3.61
CA LEU A 197 -21.86 0.93 2.20
C LEU A 197 -21.14 -0.41 2.00
N PHE A 198 -19.99 -0.62 2.63
CA PHE A 198 -19.25 -1.88 2.59
C PHE A 198 -20.05 -3.02 3.18
N HIS A 199 -20.71 -2.82 4.33
CA HIS A 199 -21.57 -3.85 4.90
C HIS A 199 -22.77 -4.16 4.00
N LYS A 200 -23.36 -3.15 3.33
CA LYS A 200 -24.42 -3.37 2.34
C LYS A 200 -23.91 -4.08 1.11
N VAL A 201 -22.74 -3.72 0.58
CA VAL A 201 -22.13 -4.35 -0.60
C VAL A 201 -21.70 -5.77 -0.27
N ALA A 202 -21.01 -6.01 0.84
CA ALA A 202 -20.63 -7.34 1.31
C ALA A 202 -21.85 -8.20 1.59
N ALA A 203 -22.85 -7.69 2.35
CA ALA A 203 -24.09 -8.43 2.58
C ALA A 203 -24.87 -8.69 1.28
N PHE A 204 -24.82 -7.78 0.31
CA PHE A 204 -25.44 -7.96 -1.00
C PHE A 204 -24.72 -9.03 -1.83
N VAL A 205 -23.39 -9.04 -1.86
CA VAL A 205 -22.55 -10.04 -2.53
C VAL A 205 -22.73 -11.42 -1.88
N PHE A 206 -22.74 -11.51 -0.55
CA PHE A 206 -22.92 -12.77 0.19
C PHE A 206 -24.35 -13.30 0.13
N LYS A 207 -25.37 -12.44 0.20
CA LYS A 207 -26.79 -12.84 0.20
C LYS A 207 -27.30 -13.13 -1.20
N TYR A 208 -26.77 -12.45 -2.22
CA TYR A 208 -27.18 -12.59 -3.60
C TYR A 208 -25.94 -12.73 -4.48
N GLY A 209 -25.49 -13.96 -4.75
CA GLY A 209 -24.70 -14.22 -5.97
C GLY A 209 -25.43 -13.70 -7.24
N PHE A 210 -26.76 -13.60 -7.16
CA PHE A 210 -27.64 -12.92 -8.12
C PHE A 210 -27.49 -11.38 -8.17
N GLY A 211 -27.06 -10.74 -7.08
CA GLY A 211 -26.83 -9.30 -7.00
C GLY A 211 -25.65 -8.87 -7.87
N VAL A 212 -24.61 -9.70 -7.95
CA VAL A 212 -23.52 -9.54 -8.92
C VAL A 212 -24.09 -9.60 -10.34
N ILE A 213 -24.97 -10.56 -10.64
CA ILE A 213 -25.63 -10.67 -11.95
C ILE A 213 -26.45 -9.40 -12.27
N VAL A 214 -27.19 -8.84 -11.32
CA VAL A 214 -27.95 -7.59 -11.50
C VAL A 214 -27.02 -6.40 -11.73
N VAL A 215 -25.91 -6.28 -11.00
CA VAL A 215 -24.89 -5.24 -11.24
C VAL A 215 -24.27 -5.40 -12.62
N LEU A 216 -23.94 -6.63 -13.04
CA LEU A 216 -23.44 -6.93 -14.39
C LEU A 216 -24.47 -6.57 -15.48
N LEU A 217 -25.76 -6.78 -15.23
CA LEU A 217 -26.85 -6.38 -16.13
C LEU A 217 -27.05 -4.85 -16.19
N ILE A 218 -26.89 -4.15 -15.05
CA ILE A 218 -26.94 -2.68 -15.00
C ILE A 218 -25.72 -2.08 -15.71
N LEU A 219 -24.53 -2.64 -15.51
CA LEU A 219 -23.33 -2.26 -16.27
C LEU A 219 -23.55 -2.49 -17.76
N ARG A 220 -24.18 -3.60 -18.16
CA ARG A 220 -24.57 -3.87 -19.55
C ARG A 220 -25.57 -2.85 -20.12
N LEU A 221 -26.45 -2.28 -19.28
CA LEU A 221 -27.41 -1.24 -19.65
C LEU A 221 -26.77 0.16 -19.76
N ILE A 222 -25.88 0.52 -18.84
CA ILE A 222 -25.21 1.84 -18.80
C ILE A 222 -24.08 1.90 -19.85
N PHE A 223 -23.50 0.75 -20.21
CA PHE A 223 -22.45 0.62 -21.22
C PHE A 223 -22.93 -0.21 -22.41
N PRO A 224 -23.83 0.32 -23.26
CA PRO A 224 -24.34 -0.39 -24.42
C PRO A 224 -23.24 -0.75 -25.45
N GLN A 225 -22.08 -0.10 -25.38
CA GLN A 225 -20.88 -0.44 -26.16
C GLN A 225 -20.27 -1.80 -25.75
N MET A 226 -20.61 -2.31 -24.54
CA MET A 226 -20.21 -3.61 -24.00
C MET A 226 -21.21 -4.73 -24.36
N ILE A 227 -22.25 -4.42 -25.15
CA ILE A 227 -23.24 -5.39 -25.66
C ILE A 227 -22.51 -6.31 -26.65
N GLY A 228 -21.90 -7.36 -26.11
CA GLY A 228 -21.08 -8.31 -26.87
C GLY A 228 -20.07 -9.08 -26.02
N PHE A 229 -19.76 -8.62 -24.80
CA PHE A 229 -18.84 -9.36 -23.92
C PHE A 229 -19.53 -10.53 -23.21
N SER A 230 -18.79 -11.64 -23.07
CA SER A 230 -19.23 -12.77 -22.27
C SER A 230 -19.29 -12.40 -20.79
N LEU A 231 -20.10 -13.12 -20.01
CA LEU A 231 -20.15 -12.96 -18.56
C LEU A 231 -18.78 -13.16 -17.92
N ASP A 232 -17.94 -14.04 -18.49
CA ASP A 232 -16.59 -14.32 -18.00
C ASP A 232 -15.69 -13.07 -18.05
N ILE A 233 -15.74 -12.30 -19.14
CA ILE A 233 -14.98 -11.05 -19.29
C ILE A 233 -15.40 -10.02 -18.24
N LEU A 234 -16.72 -9.91 -18.01
CA LEU A 234 -17.25 -9.01 -17.00
C LEU A 234 -16.84 -9.41 -15.57
N VAL A 235 -16.76 -10.71 -15.29
CA VAL A 235 -16.27 -11.24 -14.02
C VAL A 235 -14.78 -10.92 -13.84
N VAL A 236 -13.96 -11.11 -14.87
CA VAL A 236 -12.53 -10.75 -14.83
C VAL A 236 -12.34 -9.24 -14.57
N LEU A 237 -13.10 -8.38 -15.26
CA LEU A 237 -13.08 -6.94 -15.03
C LEU A 237 -13.48 -6.57 -13.60
N LEU A 238 -14.50 -7.23 -13.04
CA LEU A 238 -14.93 -7.02 -11.67
C LEU A 238 -13.86 -7.45 -10.66
N ILE A 239 -13.24 -8.62 -10.85
CA ILE A 239 -12.16 -9.12 -10.00
C ILE A 239 -10.97 -8.17 -10.03
N TRP A 240 -10.58 -7.69 -11.22
CA TRP A 240 -9.50 -6.71 -11.36
C TRP A 240 -9.83 -5.42 -10.60
N PHE A 241 -11.00 -4.82 -10.86
CA PHE A 241 -11.42 -3.58 -10.19
C PHE A 241 -11.48 -3.73 -8.66
N VAL A 242 -12.09 -4.81 -8.16
CA VAL A 242 -12.21 -5.06 -6.72
C VAL A 242 -10.83 -5.35 -6.12
N GLY A 243 -9.97 -6.10 -6.80
CA GLY A 243 -8.60 -6.38 -6.36
C GLY A 243 -7.79 -5.11 -6.15
N ASP A 244 -7.84 -4.18 -7.10
CA ASP A 244 -7.15 -2.88 -6.96
C ASP A 244 -7.74 -2.05 -5.80
N LEU A 245 -9.07 -2.07 -5.59
CA LEU A 245 -9.69 -1.38 -4.47
C LEU A 245 -9.30 -1.98 -3.11
N LEU A 246 -9.22 -3.32 -3.01
CA LEU A 246 -8.75 -4.00 -1.80
C LEU A 246 -7.32 -3.60 -1.49
N PHE A 247 -6.45 -3.51 -2.50
CA PHE A 247 -5.09 -3.02 -2.34
C PHE A 247 -5.05 -1.57 -1.84
N VAL A 248 -5.81 -0.67 -2.47
CA VAL A 248 -5.90 0.74 -2.02
C VAL A 248 -6.40 0.83 -0.58
N MET A 249 -7.37 0.00 -0.19
CA MET A 249 -7.84 -0.01 1.20
C MET A 249 -6.78 -0.52 2.17
N LEU A 250 -6.06 -1.59 1.84
CA LEU A 250 -4.93 -2.07 2.64
C LEU A 250 -3.90 -0.95 2.85
N GLU A 251 -3.49 -0.29 1.77
CA GLU A 251 -2.52 0.80 1.82
C GLU A 251 -3.03 1.97 2.66
N ILE A 252 -4.24 2.46 2.40
CA ILE A 252 -4.73 3.69 3.02
C ILE A 252 -5.17 3.48 4.47
N PHE A 253 -5.78 2.35 4.81
CA PHE A 253 -6.31 2.12 6.15
C PHE A 253 -5.30 1.48 7.11
N LEU A 254 -4.33 0.70 6.63
CA LEU A 254 -3.39 -0.04 7.49
C LEU A 254 -1.95 0.42 7.31
N ILE A 255 -1.42 0.40 6.08
CA ILE A 255 0.00 0.68 5.83
C ILE A 255 0.32 2.16 6.04
N PHE A 256 -0.49 3.06 5.49
CA PHE A 256 -0.27 4.51 5.57
C PHE A 256 -0.26 5.04 7.01
N PRO A 257 -1.23 4.71 7.89
CA PRO A 257 -1.17 5.11 9.30
C PRO A 257 0.04 4.54 10.04
N PHE A 258 0.42 3.29 9.76
CA PHE A 258 1.64 2.71 10.32
C PHE A 258 2.89 3.48 9.88
N MET A 259 3.00 3.86 8.61
CA MET A 259 4.08 4.72 8.11
C MET A 259 4.01 6.13 8.70
N LEU A 260 2.81 6.65 8.96
CA LEU A 260 2.61 7.95 9.57
C LEU A 260 3.11 7.98 11.02
N GLN A 261 2.93 6.90 11.79
CA GLN A 261 3.57 6.74 13.10
C GLN A 261 5.10 6.81 12.98
N GLY A 262 5.68 6.10 12.00
CA GLY A 262 7.13 6.16 11.72
C GLY A 262 7.62 7.56 11.33
N TYR A 263 6.82 8.30 10.55
CA TYR A 263 7.10 9.70 10.21
C TYR A 263 7.14 10.59 11.46
N TYR A 264 6.20 10.44 12.40
CA TYR A 264 6.19 11.26 13.61
C TYR A 264 7.31 10.90 14.58
N LYS A 265 7.66 9.61 14.72
CA LYS A 265 8.88 9.19 15.44
C LYS A 265 10.14 9.78 14.81
N TRP A 266 10.20 9.88 13.48
CA TRP A 266 11.33 10.52 12.80
C TRP A 266 11.34 12.04 12.98
N LYS A 267 10.18 12.68 13.15
CA LYS A 267 10.04 14.13 13.31
C LYS A 267 10.34 14.61 14.73
N TYR A 268 9.89 13.87 15.75
CA TYR A 268 9.99 14.20 17.17
C TYR A 268 10.82 13.13 17.90
N GLN A 269 12.08 12.97 17.49
CA GLN A 269 12.89 11.80 17.86
C GLN A 269 13.17 11.72 19.36
N GLU A 270 13.55 12.83 19.98
CA GLU A 270 13.88 12.87 21.41
C GLU A 270 12.61 12.76 22.26
N GLU A 271 11.54 13.45 21.87
CA GLU A 271 10.28 13.42 22.60
C GLU A 271 9.67 12.01 22.62
N TYR A 272 9.70 11.30 21.49
CA TYR A 272 9.27 9.90 21.45
C TYR A 272 10.21 8.97 22.21
N ARG A 273 11.54 9.20 22.15
CA ARG A 273 12.51 8.41 22.89
C ARG A 273 12.27 8.49 24.40
N GLU A 274 12.12 9.70 24.92
CA GLU A 274 11.84 9.96 26.33
C GLU A 274 10.49 9.40 26.75
N TRP A 275 9.45 9.61 25.94
CA TRP A 275 8.11 9.08 26.21
C TRP A 275 8.06 7.54 26.21
N GLU A 276 8.84 6.87 25.36
CA GLU A 276 8.99 5.41 25.37
C GLU A 276 9.97 4.89 26.43
N GLY A 277 10.64 5.79 27.16
CA GLY A 277 11.60 5.45 28.19
C GLY A 277 12.85 4.74 27.65
N GLN A 278 13.23 4.99 26.40
CA GLN A 278 14.39 4.36 25.77
C GLN A 278 15.67 5.18 25.97
N SER A 279 16.77 4.49 26.22
CA SER A 279 18.09 5.13 26.20
C SER A 279 18.48 5.61 24.80
N VAL A 280 19.41 6.57 24.70
CA VAL A 280 19.98 7.02 23.42
C VAL A 280 20.55 5.84 22.62
N GLU A 281 21.20 4.89 23.30
CA GLU A 281 21.76 3.71 22.66
C GLU A 281 20.68 2.78 22.08
N GLU A 282 19.59 2.53 22.80
CA GLU A 282 18.48 1.71 22.32
C GLU A 282 17.74 2.36 21.14
N TRP A 283 17.54 3.67 21.20
CA TRP A 283 16.79 4.43 20.19
C TRP A 283 17.56 4.57 18.87
N TYR A 284 18.85 4.95 18.95
CA TYR A 284 19.66 5.23 17.78
C TYR A 284 20.52 4.06 17.33
N GLY A 285 20.95 3.20 18.25
CA GLY A 285 21.82 2.05 18.01
C GLY A 285 23.31 2.40 17.99
N LYS A 286 24.14 1.51 18.54
CA LYS A 286 25.62 1.67 18.65
C LYS A 286 26.31 2.10 17.36
N ALA A 287 25.93 1.48 16.24
CA ALA A 287 26.57 1.74 14.94
C ALA A 287 26.28 3.17 14.43
N TYR A 288 25.11 3.71 14.76
CA TYR A 288 24.75 5.08 14.42
C TYR A 288 25.50 6.06 15.32
N LEU A 289 25.50 5.83 16.64
CA LEU A 289 26.17 6.70 17.61
C LEU A 289 27.69 6.77 17.42
N LYS A 290 28.33 5.71 16.91
CA LYS A 290 29.74 5.77 16.50
C LYS A 290 30.02 6.84 15.44
N LYS A 291 29.03 7.18 14.60
CA LYS A 291 29.13 8.22 13.58
C LYS A 291 28.70 9.61 14.08
N TYR A 292 27.90 9.64 15.15
CA TYR A 292 27.27 10.83 15.71
C TYR A 292 27.40 10.83 17.25
N PRO A 293 28.63 10.95 17.79
CA PRO A 293 28.88 10.88 19.23
C PRO A 293 28.26 12.04 20.02
N GLU A 294 27.99 13.18 19.39
CA GLU A 294 27.40 14.37 20.00
C GLU A 294 26.01 14.11 20.63
N LEU A 295 25.30 13.08 20.15
CA LEU A 295 24.01 12.65 20.72
C LEU A 295 24.15 12.06 22.14
N LEU A 296 25.32 11.46 22.45
CA LEU A 296 25.61 10.95 23.79
C LEU A 296 25.98 12.08 24.76
N GLU A 297 26.67 13.10 24.27
CA GLU A 297 27.07 14.25 25.08
C GLU A 297 25.84 15.05 25.53
N LYS A 298 24.88 15.25 24.62
CA LYS A 298 23.62 15.95 24.93
C LYS A 298 22.83 15.28 26.04
N ASP A 299 22.71 13.95 26.01
CA ASP A 299 22.02 13.14 27.03
C ASP A 299 22.73 13.18 28.39
N SER A 300 24.08 13.29 28.39
CA SER A 300 24.86 13.43 29.62
C SER A 300 24.81 14.82 30.25
N GLY A 301 24.55 15.87 29.45
CA GLY A 301 24.50 17.27 29.89
C GLY A 301 23.11 17.77 30.31
N GLU A 302 22.06 16.98 30.09
CA GLU A 302 20.68 17.25 30.52
C GLU A 302 20.33 16.56 31.87
N ASN A 303 21.28 15.87 32.50
CA ASN A 303 21.18 15.29 33.86
C ASN A 303 21.62 16.27 34.95
#